data_AF-A0A447TYZ9-F1
#
_entry.id   AF-A0A447TYZ9-F1
#
_cell.length_a   1.000
_cell.length_b   1.000
_cell.length_c   1.000
_cell.angle_alpha   90.00
_cell.angle_beta   90.00
_cell.angle_gamma   90.00
#
_symmetry.space_group_name_H-M   'P 1'
#
loop_
_entity.id
_entity.type
_entity.pdbx_description
1 polymer ?
#
loop_
_entity_poly.entity_id
_entity_poly.type
_entity_poly.pdbx_seq_one_letter_code
_entity_poly.pdbx_strand_id
1 'polypeptide(L)' 'MQILITGGTGLIGRHLIPRLLTLGHQVTVVTRNPNNARQILDSRVTLWKGLAET' A
#
# COMPACT_ATOMS: atom_id res chain seq x y z
N MET A 1 -11.97 -3.60 6.26
CA MET A 1 -10.90 -4.16 7.11
C MET A 1 -9.64 -3.30 6.96
N GLN A 2 -8.70 -3.40 7.89
CA GLN A 2 -7.35 -2.82 7.79
C GLN A 2 -6.40 -3.90 7.26
N ILE A 3 -5.74 -3.66 6.13
CA ILE A 3 -4.89 -4.64 5.45
C ILE A 3 -3.49 -4.06 5.30
N LEU A 4 -2.49 -4.73 5.88
CA LEU A 4 -1.08 -4.41 5.70
C LEU A 4 -0.52 -5.24 4.53
N ILE A 5 0.15 -4.60 3.58
CA ILE A 5 0.77 -5.25 2.42
C ILE A 5 2.24 -4.88 2.35
N THR A 6 3.11 -5.89 2.37
CA THR A 6 4.51 -5.76 1.97
C THR A 6 4.64 -5.93 0.46
N GLY A 7 5.50 -5.15 -0.19
CA GLY A 7 5.70 -5.27 -1.66
C GLY A 7 4.52 -4.73 -2.48
N GLY A 8 3.78 -3.75 -1.95
CA GLY A 8 2.60 -3.19 -2.59
C GLY A 8 2.83 -2.59 -3.98
N THR A 9 4.05 -2.17 -4.32
CA THR A 9 4.40 -1.65 -5.65
C THR A 9 4.80 -2.76 -6.64
N GLY A 10 4.90 -4.00 -6.19
CA GLY A 10 5.32 -5.14 -7.01
C GLY A 10 4.23 -5.67 -7.94
N LEU A 11 4.56 -6.74 -8.67
CA LEU A 11 3.68 -7.36 -9.69
C LEU A 11 2.26 -7.62 -9.17
N ILE A 12 2.12 -8.25 -8.00
CA ILE A 12 0.81 -8.59 -7.44
C ILE A 12 0.19 -7.36 -6.75
N GLY A 13 0.96 -6.66 -5.92
CA GLY A 13 0.48 -5.55 -5.11
C GLY A 13 -0.22 -4.46 -5.92
N ARG A 14 0.38 -4.05 -7.05
CA ARG A 14 -0.16 -2.98 -7.89
C ARG A 14 -1.54 -3.30 -8.51
N HIS A 15 -1.87 -4.58 -8.67
CA HIS A 15 -3.18 -5.01 -9.19
C HIS A 15 -4.15 -5.35 -8.06
N LEU A 16 -3.66 -5.91 -6.96
CA LEU A 16 -4.47 -6.27 -5.80
C LEU A 16 -5.00 -5.02 -5.07
N ILE A 17 -4.14 -4.03 -4.84
CA ILE A 17 -4.47 -2.84 -4.04
C ILE A 17 -5.68 -2.08 -4.60
N PRO A 18 -5.78 -1.74 -5.90
CA PRO A 18 -6.96 -1.09 -6.45
C PRO A 18 -8.25 -1.87 -6.18
N ARG A 19 -8.20 -3.20 -6.27
CA ARG A 19 -9.37 -4.04 -6.00
C ARG A 19 -9.79 -3.98 -4.53
N LEU A 20 -8.83 -4.04 -3.60
CA LEU A 20 -9.09 -3.92 -2.16
C LEU A 20 -9.68 -2.55 -1.80
N LEU A 21 -9.16 -1.48 -2.41
CA LEU A 21 -9.69 -0.13 -2.22
C LEU A 21 -11.14 0.00 -2.74
N THR A 22 -11.45 -0.56 -3.91
CA THR A 22 -12.82 -0.59 -4.46
C THR A 22 -13.79 -1.40 -3.58
N LEU A 23 -13.29 -2.40 -2.85
CA LEU A 23 -14.08 -3.15 -1.87
C LEU A 23 -14.24 -2.41 -0.52
N GLY A 24 -13.76 -1.16 -0.41
CA GLY A 24 -13.87 -0.34 0.80
C GLY A 24 -12.90 -0.76 1.91
N HIS A 25 -11.82 -1.46 1.59
CA HIS A 25 -10.77 -1.77 2.56
C HIS A 25 -9.78 -0.63 2.70
N GLN A 26 -9.23 -0.47 3.90
CA GLN A 26 -8.13 0.44 4.17
C GLN A 26 -6.83 -0.33 4.04
N VAL A 27 -5.92 0.17 3.21
CA VAL A 27 -4.69 -0.51 2.84
C VAL A 27 -3.50 0.31 3.32
N THR A 28 -2.61 -0.33 4.06
CA THR A 28 -1.31 0.20 4.44
C THR A 28 -0.23 -0.59 3.71
N VAL A 29 0.68 0.09 3.01
CA VAL A 29 1.82 -0.54 2.34
C VAL A 29 3.12 -0.21 3.07
N VAL A 30 3.86 -1.27 3.38
CA VAL A 30 5.22 -1.15 3.92
C VAL A 30 6.21 -1.16 2.77
N THR A 31 7.00 -0.10 2.66
CA THR A 31 7.95 0.10 1.57
C THR A 31 9.20 0.82 2.06
N ARG A 32 10.35 0.39 1.57
CA ARG A 32 11.64 1.05 1.87
C ARG A 32 11.74 2.45 1.25
N ASN A 33 10.92 2.75 0.23
CA ASN A 33 10.90 4.06 -0.43
C ASN A 33 9.45 4.57 -0.58
N PRO A 34 8.92 5.29 0.44
CA PRO A 34 7.57 5.85 0.40
C PRO A 34 7.38 6.86 -0.73
N ASN A 35 8.39 7.66 -1.07
CA ASN A 35 8.28 8.67 -2.12
C ASN A 35 8.00 8.05 -3.49
N ASN A 36 8.72 6.98 -3.84
CA ASN A 36 8.45 6.22 -5.06
C ASN A 36 7.07 5.55 -5.00
N ALA A 37 6.71 4.94 -3.87
CA ALA A 37 5.40 4.30 -3.73
C ALA A 37 4.22 5.27 -3.89
N ARG A 38 4.34 6.53 -3.45
CA ARG A 38 3.30 7.57 -3.69
C ARG A 38 3.05 7.87 -5.16
N GLN A 39 4.03 7.66 -6.03
CA GLN A 39 3.88 7.89 -7.47
C GLN A 39 3.19 6.70 -8.17
N ILE A 40 3.26 5.51 -7.58
CA ILE A 40 2.74 4.27 -8.16
C ILE A 40 1.34 3.93 -7.63
N LEU A 41 1.11 4.20 -6.34
CA LEU A 41 -0.09 3.76 -5.63
C LEU A 41 -1.10 4.90 -5.50
N ASP A 42 -2.38 4.51 -5.40
CA ASP A 42 -3.49 5.42 -5.15
C ASP A 42 -3.26 6.22 -3.86
N SER A 43 -3.64 7.50 -3.85
CA SER A 43 -3.44 8.41 -2.71
C SER A 43 -4.18 7.99 -1.44
N ARG A 44 -5.17 7.08 -1.55
CA ARG A 44 -5.87 6.47 -0.42
C ARG A 44 -5.03 5.43 0.34
N VAL A 45 -3.87 5.02 -0.20
CA VAL A 45 -3.00 4.04 0.45
C VAL A 45 -2.10 4.72 1.47
N THR A 46 -2.16 4.26 2.72
CA THR A 46 -1.21 4.67 3.77
C THR A 46 0.14 4.02 3.51
N LEU A 47 1.24 4.76 3.67
CA LEU A 47 2.59 4.25 3.43
C LEU A 47 3.42 4.30 4.69
N TRP A 48 4.02 3.18 5.06
CA TRP A 48 4.98 3.05 6.15
C TRP A 48 6.36 2.74 5.60
N LYS A 49 7.39 3.39 6.13
CA LYS A 49 8.79 3.13 5.76
C LYS A 49 9.27 1.79 6.32
N GLY A 50 8.69 1.35 7.43
CA GLY A 50 9.00 0.10 8.11
C GLY A 50 7.87 -0.31 9.07
N LEU A 51 7.97 -1.52 9.63
CA LEU A 51 6.94 -2.09 10.52
C LEU A 51 6.91 -1.49 11.92
N ALA A 52 7.94 -0.75 12.31
CA ALA A 52 8.03 -0.06 13.59
C ALA A 52 7.39 1.34 13.57
N GLU A 53 6.76 1.74 12.45
CA GLU A 53 6.00 2.99 12.36
C GLU A 53 4.54 2.71 12.75
N THR A 54 4.08 3.36 13.82
CA THR A 54 2.67 3.37 14.28
C THR A 54 2.13 4.77 14.30
#